data_AF-A0A293MS03-F1
#
_entry.id   AF-A0A293MS03-F1
#
_cell.length_a   1.000
_cell.length_b   1.000
_cell.length_c   1.000
_cell.angle_alpha   90.00
_cell.angle_beta   90.00
_cell.angle_gamma   90.00
#
_symmetry.space_group_name_H-M   'P 1'
#
loop_
_entity.id
_entity.type
_entity.pdbx_description
1 polymer ?
#
loop_
_entity_poly.entity_id
_entity_poly.type
_entity_poly.pdbx_seq_one_letter_code
_entity_poly.pdbx_strand_id
1 'polypeptide(L)'
;MDMVKYILREFLDILNGIDWMDPKTKQRAKDKAQAIQPYIGYPEELLKDENVAKHYENVTLKPNEYFDNIMRLRKWSTDYAFGQLRKPHIKGEWKKHAQVAVVNAYYNSLENCIEFPAGILQGAFFSKDRPNYMNYGAIGFVIGHEITHGFDDRGRQFDKDGNNLNW
;
A
#
# COMPACT_ATOMS: atom_id res chain seq x y z
N MET A 1 -8.52 -11.33 4.79
CA MET A 1 -9.12 -10.01 5.09
C MET A 1 -9.32 -9.80 6.59
N ASP A 2 -9.51 -10.84 7.40
CA ASP A 2 -9.91 -10.66 8.80
C ASP A 2 -8.77 -10.20 9.72
N MET A 3 -7.53 -10.60 9.45
CA MET A 3 -6.39 -10.23 10.30
C MET A 3 -6.11 -8.72 10.32
N VAL A 4 -6.18 -8.06 9.16
CA VAL A 4 -6.05 -6.59 9.08
C VAL A 4 -7.13 -5.92 9.91
N LYS A 5 -8.38 -6.37 9.79
CA LYS A 5 -9.51 -5.83 10.56
C LYS A 5 -9.30 -6.02 12.07
N TYR A 6 -8.82 -7.19 12.50
CA TYR A 6 -8.56 -7.46 13.92
C TYR A 6 -7.45 -6.56 14.45
N ILE A 7 -6.33 -6.44 13.75
CA ILE A 7 -5.21 -5.61 14.21
C ILE A 7 -5.58 -4.13 14.22
N LEU A 8 -6.34 -3.66 13.22
CA LEU A 8 -6.86 -2.30 13.21
C LEU A 8 -7.79 -2.04 14.40
N ARG A 9 -8.64 -3.00 14.76
CA ARG A 9 -9.48 -2.88 15.96
C ARG A 9 -8.64 -2.77 17.23
N GLU A 10 -7.63 -3.64 17.40
CA GLU A 10 -6.73 -3.56 18.56
C GLU A 10 -5.95 -2.24 18.59
N PHE A 11 -5.57 -1.69 17.43
CA PHE A 11 -4.94 -0.36 17.35
C PHE A 11 -5.89 0.75 17.84
N LEU A 12 -7.17 0.69 17.47
CA LEU A 12 -8.18 1.63 17.97
C LEU A 12 -8.38 1.52 19.49
N ASP A 13 -8.30 0.30 20.04
CA ASP A 13 -8.38 0.07 21.49
C ASP A 13 -7.15 0.60 22.23
N ILE A 14 -5.95 0.45 21.65
CA ILE A 14 -4.73 1.09 22.16
C ILE A 14 -4.89 2.62 22.15
N LEU A 15 -5.41 3.21 21.06
CA LEU A 15 -5.69 4.65 21.00
C LEU A 15 -6.70 5.10 22.07
N ASN A 16 -7.64 4.24 22.49
CA ASN A 16 -8.53 4.58 23.60
C ASN A 16 -7.76 4.69 24.92
N GLY A 17 -6.82 3.77 25.18
CA GLY A 17 -6.13 3.62 26.47
C GLY A 17 -4.98 4.59 26.73
N ILE A 18 -4.41 5.24 25.72
CA ILE A 18 -3.30 6.19 25.90
C ILE A 18 -3.75 7.47 26.63
N ASP A 19 -2.88 8.02 27.47
CA ASP A 19 -3.12 9.17 28.34
C ASP A 19 -2.47 10.47 27.86
N TRP A 20 -1.42 10.37 27.04
CA TRP A 20 -0.64 11.51 26.55
C TRP A 20 -1.31 12.32 25.43
N MET A 21 -2.35 11.79 24.77
CA MET A 21 -3.11 12.50 23.74
C MET A 21 -4.39 13.11 24.32
N ASP A 22 -4.64 14.38 24.02
CA ASP A 22 -5.92 15.01 24.32
C ASP A 22 -7.08 14.37 23.53
N PRO A 23 -8.34 14.52 24.00
CA PRO A 23 -9.50 13.87 23.36
C PRO A 23 -9.71 14.22 21.89
N LYS A 24 -9.38 15.46 21.47
CA LYS A 24 -9.57 15.92 20.10
C LYS A 24 -8.55 15.28 19.16
N THR A 25 -7.28 15.25 19.55
CA THR A 25 -6.22 14.58 18.80
C THR A 25 -6.48 13.08 18.69
N LYS A 26 -6.90 12.45 19.79
CA LYS A 26 -7.28 11.03 19.83
C LYS A 26 -8.43 10.71 18.88
N GLN A 27 -9.47 11.55 18.81
CA GLN A 27 -10.58 11.34 17.89
C GLN A 27 -10.11 11.38 16.43
N ARG A 28 -9.30 12.37 16.05
CA ARG A 28 -8.77 12.46 14.68
C ARG A 28 -7.87 11.28 14.32
N ALA A 29 -7.10 10.78 15.29
CA ALA A 29 -6.25 9.61 15.08
C ALA A 29 -7.08 8.35 14.78
N LYS A 30 -8.23 8.19 15.46
CA LYS A 30 -9.19 7.12 15.16
C LYS A 30 -9.82 7.29 13.78
N ASP A 31 -10.26 8.50 13.44
CA ASP A 31 -10.86 8.79 12.13
C ASP A 31 -9.86 8.45 11.00
N LYS A 32 -8.58 8.79 11.20
CA LYS A 32 -7.50 8.42 10.28
C LYS A 32 -7.29 6.91 10.20
N ALA A 33 -7.19 6.22 11.35
CA ALA A 33 -6.98 4.78 11.40
C ALA A 33 -8.11 4.03 10.70
N GLN A 34 -9.36 4.43 10.94
CA GLN A 34 -10.55 3.85 10.31
C GLN A 34 -10.62 4.10 8.81
N ALA A 35 -10.00 5.19 8.32
CA ALA A 35 -9.92 5.51 6.90
C ALA A 35 -8.78 4.79 6.17
N ILE A 36 -7.94 3.99 6.87
CA ILE A 36 -6.85 3.24 6.23
C ILE A 36 -7.45 2.22 5.25
N GLN A 37 -7.05 2.33 3.97
CA GLN A 37 -7.47 1.39 2.93
C GLN A 37 -6.44 0.25 2.78
N PRO A 38 -6.83 -1.03 2.92
CA PRO A 38 -5.92 -2.15 2.66
C PRO A 38 -5.95 -2.60 1.19
N TYR A 39 -4.78 -2.76 0.58
CA TYR A 39 -4.54 -3.44 -0.69
C TYR A 39 -3.78 -4.73 -0.43
N ILE A 40 -4.35 -5.88 -0.77
CA ILE A 40 -3.82 -7.20 -0.38
C ILE A 40 -3.66 -8.08 -1.62
N GLY A 41 -2.48 -8.66 -1.80
CA GLY A 41 -2.15 -9.55 -2.89
C GLY A 41 -1.89 -8.76 -4.18
N TYR A 42 -2.95 -8.56 -4.96
CA TYR A 42 -2.90 -7.92 -6.27
C TYR A 42 -4.24 -7.26 -6.62
N PRO A 43 -4.25 -6.17 -7.39
CA PRO A 43 -5.47 -5.61 -7.95
C PRO A 43 -6.10 -6.55 -8.99
N GLU A 44 -7.43 -6.63 -9.03
CA GLU A 44 -8.16 -7.48 -9.98
C GLU A 44 -7.91 -7.09 -11.44
N GLU A 45 -7.63 -5.82 -11.70
CA GLU A 45 -7.34 -5.29 -13.02
C GLU A 45 -6.10 -5.93 -13.67
N LEU A 46 -5.15 -6.42 -12.87
CA LEU A 46 -3.99 -7.15 -13.38
C LEU A 46 -4.35 -8.50 -13.99
N LEU A 47 -5.47 -9.11 -13.59
CA LEU A 47 -5.91 -10.39 -14.15
C LEU A 47 -6.57 -10.24 -15.53
N LYS A 48 -6.73 -9.01 -16.02
CA LYS A 48 -7.35 -8.70 -17.32
C LYS A 48 -6.26 -8.34 -18.32
N ASP A 49 -5.96 -9.26 -19.24
CA ASP A 49 -4.92 -9.08 -20.27
C ASP A 49 -5.07 -7.77 -21.04
N GLU A 50 -6.31 -7.36 -21.33
CA GLU A 50 -6.62 -6.09 -22.01
C GLU A 50 -6.09 -4.85 -21.27
N ASN A 51 -6.15 -4.84 -19.94
CA ASN A 51 -5.68 -3.71 -19.13
C ASN A 51 -4.16 -3.60 -19.18
N VAL A 52 -3.48 -4.74 -19.07
CA VAL A 52 -2.03 -4.82 -19.10
C VAL A 52 -1.52 -4.49 -20.50
N ALA A 53 -2.11 -5.08 -21.55
CA ALA A 53 -1.77 -4.82 -22.93
C ALA A 53 -1.94 -3.33 -23.29
N LYS A 54 -3.07 -2.73 -22.89
CA LYS A 54 -3.32 -1.30 -23.10
C LYS A 54 -2.33 -0.41 -22.37
N HIS A 55 -1.91 -0.77 -21.16
CA HIS A 55 -0.92 0.02 -20.42
C HIS A 55 0.43 0.09 -21.14
N TYR A 56 0.83 -1.01 -21.78
CA TYR A 56 2.10 -1.15 -22.50
C TYR A 56 1.98 -1.04 -24.02
N GLU A 57 0.86 -0.53 -24.56
CA GLU A 57 0.58 -0.52 -26.01
C GLU A 57 1.63 0.23 -26.84
N ASN A 58 2.30 1.21 -26.23
CA ASN A 58 3.33 2.04 -26.87
C ASN A 58 4.77 1.58 -26.55
N VAL A 59 4.93 0.40 -25.93
CA VAL A 59 6.24 -0.16 -25.59
C VAL A 59 6.58 -1.28 -26.57
N THR A 60 7.56 -1.04 -27.43
CA THR A 60 8.09 -2.05 -28.34
C THR A 60 9.47 -2.49 -27.88
N LEU A 61 9.61 -3.77 -27.56
CA LEU A 61 10.88 -4.41 -27.22
C LEU A 61 11.30 -5.37 -28.34
N LYS A 62 12.59 -5.44 -28.60
CA LYS A 62 13.14 -6.36 -29.62
C LYS A 62 14.02 -7.43 -28.98
N PRO A 63 13.91 -8.69 -29.39
CA PRO A 63 14.86 -9.72 -29.00
C PRO A 63 16.29 -9.29 -29.35
N ASN A 64 17.25 -9.59 -28.48
CA ASN A 64 18.69 -9.31 -28.65
C ASN A 64 19.13 -7.83 -28.62
N GLU A 65 18.23 -6.88 -28.39
CA GLU A 65 18.58 -5.45 -28.24
C GLU A 65 18.53 -5.00 -26.76
N TYR A 66 19.28 -5.65 -25.86
CA TYR A 66 19.15 -5.39 -24.40
C TYR A 66 19.34 -3.91 -24.03
N PHE A 67 20.43 -3.28 -24.48
CA PHE A 67 20.71 -1.88 -24.14
C PHE A 67 19.62 -0.94 -24.67
N ASP A 68 19.23 -1.08 -25.93
CA ASP A 68 18.22 -0.23 -26.53
C ASP A 68 16.83 -0.46 -25.91
N ASN A 69 16.50 -1.70 -25.52
CA ASN A 69 15.28 -2.00 -24.76
C ASN A 69 15.26 -1.27 -23.42
N ILE A 70 16.37 -1.24 -22.69
CA ILE A 70 16.48 -0.46 -21.44
C ILE A 70 16.31 1.04 -21.72
N MET A 71 16.89 1.57 -22.80
CA MET A 71 16.70 2.97 -23.19
C MET A 71 15.25 3.29 -23.54
N ARG A 72 14.57 2.40 -24.29
CA ARG A 72 13.14 2.52 -24.62
C ARG A 72 12.26 2.51 -23.38
N LEU A 73 12.50 1.59 -22.46
CA LEU A 73 11.76 1.51 -21.19
C LEU A 73 11.98 2.76 -20.30
N ARG A 74 13.22 3.25 -20.20
CA ARG A 74 13.53 4.49 -19.45
C ARG A 74 12.84 5.71 -20.05
N LYS A 75 12.85 5.83 -21.38
CA LYS A 75 12.13 6.90 -22.07
C LYS A 75 10.63 6.80 -21.79
N TRP A 76 10.03 5.63 -22.01
CA TRP A 76 8.61 5.41 -21.76
C TRP A 76 8.22 5.72 -20.31
N SER A 77 9.00 5.27 -19.32
CA SER A 77 8.74 5.54 -17.91
C SER A 77 8.78 7.03 -17.58
N THR A 78 9.74 7.76 -18.17
CA THR A 78 9.85 9.22 -18.02
C THR A 78 8.66 9.94 -18.66
N ASP A 79 8.32 9.59 -19.91
CA ASP A 79 7.19 10.17 -20.63
C ASP A 79 5.87 9.89 -19.91
N TYR A 80 5.69 8.67 -19.39
CA TYR A 80 4.53 8.29 -18.57
C TYR A 80 4.44 9.16 -17.32
N ALA A 81 5.54 9.29 -16.56
CA ALA A 81 5.57 10.11 -15.34
C ALA A 81 5.23 11.58 -15.62
N PHE A 82 5.82 12.18 -16.67
CA PHE A 82 5.50 13.56 -17.06
C PHE A 82 4.05 13.70 -17.56
N GLY A 83 3.51 12.69 -18.24
CA GLY A 83 2.11 12.66 -18.66
C GLY A 83 1.11 12.67 -17.51
N GLN A 84 1.52 12.32 -16.29
CA GLN A 84 0.67 12.36 -15.10
C GLN A 84 0.63 13.73 -14.42
N LEU A 85 1.53 14.67 -14.75
CA LEU A 85 1.72 15.94 -14.03
C LEU A 85 0.44 16.79 -13.89
N ARG A 86 -0.42 16.79 -14.91
CA ARG A 86 -1.68 17.56 -14.93
C ARG A 86 -2.92 16.71 -14.68
N LYS A 87 -2.75 15.42 -14.38
CA LYS A 87 -3.86 14.52 -14.09
C LYS A 87 -4.12 14.48 -12.59
N PRO A 88 -5.38 14.32 -12.17
CA PRO A 88 -5.68 14.15 -10.75
C PRO A 88 -5.06 12.85 -10.23
N HIS A 89 -4.69 12.86 -8.96
CA HIS A 89 -4.28 11.66 -8.26
C HIS A 89 -5.53 10.82 -7.93
N ILE A 90 -5.68 9.67 -8.58
CA ILE A 90 -6.79 8.74 -8.34
C ILE A 90 -6.36 7.73 -7.28
N LYS A 91 -7.01 7.75 -6.12
CA LYS A 91 -6.78 6.76 -5.05
C LYS A 91 -7.17 5.37 -5.51
N GLY A 92 -6.35 4.37 -5.19
CA GLY A 92 -6.60 2.98 -5.59
C GLY A 92 -6.43 2.71 -7.08
N GLU A 93 -5.71 3.58 -7.81
CA GLU A 93 -5.36 3.29 -9.20
C GLU A 93 -4.49 2.03 -9.27
N TRP A 94 -5.02 0.95 -9.86
CA TRP A 94 -4.40 -0.38 -9.86
C TRP A 94 -2.93 -0.41 -10.30
N LYS A 95 -2.52 0.47 -11.23
CA LYS A 95 -1.14 0.56 -11.73
C LYS A 95 -0.15 0.93 -10.63
N LYS A 96 -0.56 1.66 -9.60
CA LYS A 96 0.27 1.98 -8.44
C LYS A 96 0.49 0.78 -7.53
N HIS A 97 -0.46 -0.15 -7.51
CA HIS A 97 -0.46 -1.37 -6.71
C HIS A 97 -0.05 -2.62 -7.52
N ALA A 98 0.54 -2.43 -8.70
CA ALA A 98 0.82 -3.52 -9.64
C ALA A 98 2.12 -4.30 -9.32
N GLN A 99 2.93 -3.85 -8.36
CA GLN A 99 4.17 -4.52 -7.94
C GLN A 99 3.90 -5.68 -6.97
N VAL A 100 3.30 -6.76 -7.49
CA VAL A 100 2.75 -7.85 -6.67
C VAL A 100 3.76 -8.94 -6.32
N ALA A 101 4.84 -9.07 -7.11
CA ALA A 101 5.89 -10.07 -6.97
C ALA A 101 7.05 -9.59 -6.06
N VAL A 102 6.73 -8.82 -5.03
CA VAL A 102 7.70 -8.25 -4.09
C VAL A 102 7.48 -8.86 -2.71
N VAL A 103 8.57 -9.26 -2.03
CA VAL A 103 8.54 -9.72 -0.64
C VAL A 103 8.73 -8.53 0.28
N ASN A 104 7.68 -7.72 0.44
CA ASN A 104 7.68 -6.53 1.30
C ASN A 104 6.25 -6.12 1.68
N ALA A 105 6.10 -5.09 2.51
CA ALA A 105 4.85 -4.38 2.78
C ALA A 105 5.12 -2.86 2.83
N TYR A 106 4.06 -2.05 2.67
CA TYR A 106 4.20 -0.59 2.60
C TYR A 106 3.01 0.15 3.20
N TYR A 107 3.26 1.34 3.73
CA TYR A 107 2.27 2.37 4.03
C TYR A 107 2.48 3.58 3.11
N ASN A 108 1.38 4.09 2.54
CA ASN A 108 1.40 5.27 1.68
C ASN A 108 0.58 6.40 2.30
N SER A 109 1.27 7.45 2.76
CA SER A 109 0.65 8.61 3.41
C SER A 109 -0.27 9.41 2.49
N LEU A 110 -0.02 9.45 1.18
CA LEU A 110 -0.83 10.23 0.23
C LEU A 110 -2.18 9.58 -0.06
N GLU A 111 -2.27 8.27 0.08
CA GLU A 111 -3.51 7.51 -0.11
C GLU A 111 -4.14 7.06 1.22
N ASN A 112 -3.42 7.22 2.34
CA ASN A 112 -3.76 6.64 3.65
C ASN A 112 -4.07 5.15 3.48
N CYS A 113 -3.14 4.40 2.91
CA CYS A 113 -3.34 2.99 2.59
C CYS A 113 -2.15 2.12 3.04
N ILE A 114 -2.44 0.83 3.25
CA ILE A 114 -1.47 -0.22 3.52
C ILE A 114 -1.48 -1.24 2.39
N GLU A 115 -0.31 -1.68 1.97
CA GLU A 115 -0.13 -2.55 0.80
C GLU A 115 0.65 -3.81 1.20
N PHE A 116 0.05 -4.97 0.93
CA PHE A 116 0.67 -6.29 1.15
C PHE A 116 0.71 -7.05 -0.18
N PRO A 117 1.74 -6.85 -1.02
CA PRO A 117 1.94 -7.62 -2.25
C PRO A 117 1.82 -9.13 -2.05
N ALA A 118 1.36 -9.85 -3.07
CA ALA A 118 1.25 -11.31 -3.02
C ALA A 118 2.57 -12.00 -2.64
N GLY A 119 3.71 -11.41 -3.01
CA GLY A 119 5.04 -11.92 -2.71
C GLY A 119 5.36 -12.05 -1.21
N ILE A 120 4.80 -11.24 -0.31
CA ILE A 120 5.03 -11.41 1.15
C ILE A 120 4.06 -12.43 1.78
N LEU A 121 2.96 -12.77 1.12
CA LEU A 121 1.89 -13.61 1.67
C LEU A 121 2.18 -15.11 1.52
N GLN A 122 3.39 -15.54 1.89
CA GLN A 122 3.85 -16.92 1.72
C GLN A 122 4.85 -17.34 2.80
N GLY A 123 5.17 -18.63 2.82
CA GLY A 123 6.25 -19.21 3.63
C GLY A 123 6.12 -18.90 5.11
N ALA A 124 7.17 -18.29 5.68
CA ALA A 124 7.23 -17.95 7.10
C ALA A 124 6.29 -16.80 7.49
N PHE A 125 5.87 -15.96 6.54
CA PHE A 125 5.03 -14.78 6.82
C PHE A 125 3.56 -15.15 6.92
N PHE A 126 3.05 -15.95 5.99
CA PHE A 126 1.65 -16.37 6.00
C PHE A 126 1.46 -17.77 5.41
N SER A 127 0.63 -18.56 6.10
CA SER A 127 0.01 -19.76 5.57
C SER A 127 -1.34 -19.95 6.23
N LYS A 128 -2.35 -20.34 5.44
CA LYS A 128 -3.70 -20.64 5.96
C LYS A 128 -3.73 -21.95 6.76
N ASP A 129 -2.77 -22.85 6.51
CA ASP A 129 -2.76 -24.23 7.03
C ASP A 129 -1.90 -24.37 8.29
N ARG A 130 -1.53 -23.26 8.95
CA ARG A 130 -0.73 -23.25 10.18
C ARG A 130 -1.43 -22.54 11.34
N PRO A 131 -1.03 -22.77 12.60
CA PRO A 131 -1.66 -22.14 13.75
C PRO A 131 -1.64 -20.60 13.67
N ASN A 132 -2.74 -19.97 14.07
CA ASN A 132 -2.90 -18.53 13.97
C ASN A 132 -1.82 -17.72 14.70
N TYR A 133 -1.31 -18.19 15.85
CA TYR A 133 -0.26 -17.48 16.59
C TYR A 133 1.01 -17.27 15.76
N MET A 134 1.34 -18.17 14.83
CA MET A 134 2.47 -17.98 13.91
C MET A 134 2.18 -16.90 12.88
N ASN A 135 0.94 -16.84 12.37
CA ASN A 135 0.52 -15.78 11.46
C ASN A 135 0.50 -14.41 12.17
N TYR A 136 -0.04 -14.34 13.39
CA TYR A 136 -0.03 -13.11 14.18
C TYR A 136 1.38 -12.63 14.51
N GLY A 137 2.30 -13.55 14.87
CA GLY A 137 3.70 -13.20 15.15
C GLY A 137 4.50 -12.78 13.92
N ALA A 138 4.08 -13.18 12.71
CA ALA A 138 4.73 -12.85 11.46
C ALA A 138 3.96 -11.75 10.71
N ILE A 139 3.05 -12.11 9.78
CA ILE A 139 2.32 -11.10 9.00
C ILE A 139 1.48 -10.18 9.89
N GLY A 140 0.99 -10.63 11.04
CA GLY A 140 0.28 -9.77 11.98
C GLY A 140 1.15 -8.63 12.54
N PHE A 141 2.41 -8.92 12.89
CA PHE A 141 3.38 -7.89 13.25
C PHE A 141 3.59 -6.90 12.11
N VAL A 142 3.78 -7.39 10.88
CA VAL A 142 3.97 -6.53 9.70
C VAL A 142 2.74 -5.64 9.45
N ILE A 143 1.52 -6.18 9.63
CA ILE A 143 0.29 -5.37 9.53
C ILE A 143 0.27 -4.24 10.56
N GLY A 144 0.62 -4.54 11.82
CA GLY A 144 0.73 -3.52 12.87
C GLY A 144 1.80 -2.48 12.57
N HIS A 145 2.93 -2.90 12.00
CA HIS A 145 4.01 -2.03 11.55
C HIS A 145 3.52 -1.01 10.52
N GLU A 146 2.87 -1.47 9.44
CA GLU A 146 2.36 -0.58 8.38
C GLU A 146 1.24 0.35 8.87
N ILE A 147 0.35 -0.12 9.76
CA ILE A 147 -0.65 0.77 10.38
C ILE A 147 0.03 1.88 11.19
N THR A 148 1.09 1.54 11.93
CA THR A 148 1.83 2.49 12.77
C THR A 148 2.58 3.53 11.96
N HIS A 149 3.01 3.22 10.73
CA HIS A 149 3.58 4.22 9.81
C HIS A 149 2.63 5.37 9.49
N GLY A 150 1.31 5.17 9.61
CA GLY A 150 0.34 6.28 9.53
C GLY A 150 0.44 7.30 10.67
N PHE A 151 1.14 6.97 11.76
CA PHE A 151 1.21 7.76 12.97
C PHE A 151 2.64 8.03 13.45
N ASP A 152 3.65 7.62 12.68
CA ASP A 152 5.05 7.94 12.96
C ASP A 152 5.36 9.43 12.72
N ASP A 153 6.63 9.82 12.85
CA ASP A 153 7.09 11.20 12.71
C ASP A 153 6.76 11.83 11.34
N ARG A 154 6.59 11.02 10.30
CA ARG A 154 6.24 11.46 8.94
C ARG A 154 4.77 11.27 8.64
N GLY A 155 4.23 10.08 8.89
CA GLY A 155 2.84 9.73 8.61
C GLY A 155 1.86 10.61 9.36
N ARG A 156 2.16 10.99 10.61
CA ARG A 156 1.31 11.90 11.40
C ARG A 156 1.13 13.28 10.75
N GLN A 157 1.95 13.69 9.80
CA GLN A 157 1.82 14.98 9.12
C GLN A 157 0.71 14.97 8.07
N PHE A 158 0.12 13.80 7.78
CA PHE A 158 -0.93 13.63 6.78
C PHE A 158 -2.26 13.31 7.45
N ASP A 159 -3.33 13.97 7.05
CA ASP A 159 -4.67 13.69 7.55
C ASP A 159 -5.22 12.35 7.02
N LYS A 160 -6.47 12.02 7.38
CA LYS A 160 -7.17 10.81 6.92
C LYS A 160 -7.33 10.70 5.40
N ASP A 161 -7.28 11.84 4.71
CA ASP A 161 -7.45 11.96 3.27
C ASP A 161 -6.11 12.03 2.53
N GLY A 162 -4.98 11.99 3.26
CA GLY A 162 -3.63 12.00 2.71
C GLY A 162 -3.11 13.39 2.38
N ASN A 163 -3.71 14.45 2.94
CA ASN A 163 -3.23 15.81 2.78
C ASN A 163 -2.19 16.14 3.86
N ASN A 164 -1.07 16.77 3.48
CA ASN A 164 -0.10 17.27 4.44
C ASN A 164 -0.66 18.51 5.15
N LEU A 165 -1.26 18.30 6.33
CA LEU A 165 -1.96 19.29 7.12
C LEU A 165 -1.69 19.00 8.59
N ASN A 166 -1.61 20.05 9.43
CA ASN A 166 -1.64 19.84 10.87
C ASN A 166 -3.09 19.59 11.28
N TRP A 167 -3.47 18.30 11.39
CA TRP A 167 -4.85 17.90 11.63
C TRP A 167 -5.21 17.98 13.10
#